data_AF-A0A1X9X9X2-F1
#
_entry.id   AF-A0A1X9X9X2-F1
#
_cell.length_a   1.000
_cell.length_b   1.000
_cell.length_c   1.000
_cell.angle_alpha   90.00
_cell.angle_beta   90.00
_cell.angle_gamma   90.00
#
_symmetry.space_group_name_H-M   'P 1'
#
loop_
_entity.id
_entity.type
_entity.pdbx_description
1 polymer ?
#
loop_
_entity_poly.entity_id
_entity_poly.type
_entity_poly.pdbx_seq_one_letter_code
_entity_poly.pdbx_strand_id
1 'polypeptide(L)' 'LAGMASYPQSAVKDVPLELLDRYFYAQDDDYVLTQSVRDMVRVSNHNLIEADQVS' A
#
# COMPACT_ATOMS: atom_id res chain seq x y z
N LEU A 1 -5.17 -1.31 -9.57
CA LEU A 1 -4.95 -0.21 -8.59
C LEU A 1 -3.88 -0.57 -7.56
N ALA A 2 -3.94 -1.73 -6.87
CA ALA A 2 -2.89 -2.11 -5.90
C ALA A 2 -1.47 -2.28 -6.49
N GLY A 3 -1.34 -2.63 -7.78
CA GLY A 3 -0.04 -2.85 -8.42
C GLY A 3 0.82 -1.60 -8.65
N MET A 4 0.26 -0.39 -8.53
CA MET A 4 1.01 0.86 -8.71
C MET A 4 1.57 1.41 -7.40
N ALA A 5 1.05 0.94 -6.24
CA ALA A 5 1.44 1.39 -4.91
C ALA A 5 1.50 2.92 -4.77
N SER A 6 0.57 3.60 -5.45
CA SER A 6 0.35 5.04 -5.42
C SER A 6 -0.84 5.33 -4.51
N TYR A 7 -0.69 6.33 -3.65
CA TYR A 7 -1.67 6.69 -2.64
C TYR A 7 -1.89 8.20 -2.65
N PRO A 8 -3.14 8.68 -2.74
CA PRO A 8 -3.41 10.11 -2.66
C PRO A 8 -3.05 10.67 -1.27
N GLN A 9 -2.81 11.97 -1.18
CA GLN A 9 -2.54 12.68 0.09
C GLN A 9 -3.52 12.30 1.22
N SER A 10 -4.80 12.14 0.89
CA SER A 10 -5.85 11.82 1.86
C SER A 10 -5.68 10.44 2.51
N ALA A 11 -5.01 9.49 1.84
CA ALA A 11 -4.75 8.15 2.35
C ALA A 11 -3.50 8.08 3.24
N VAL A 12 -2.60 9.06 3.15
CA VAL A 12 -1.36 9.10 3.94
C VAL A 12 -1.39 10.10 5.10
N LYS A 13 -2.51 10.80 5.30
CA LYS A 13 -2.66 11.84 6.33
C LYS A 13 -2.30 11.39 7.76
N ASP A 14 -2.47 10.11 8.05
CA ASP A 14 -2.24 9.52 9.38
C ASP A 14 -0.84 8.88 9.48
N VAL A 15 -0.03 8.94 8.42
CA VAL A 15 1.34 8.43 8.41
C VAL A 15 2.27 9.51 8.98
N PRO A 16 3.06 9.20 10.01
CA PRO A 16 4.09 10.11 10.52
C PRO A 16 5.04 10.59 9.42
N LEU A 17 5.44 11.87 9.49
CA LEU A 17 6.27 12.52 8.47
C LEU A 17 7.59 11.79 8.25
N GLU A 18 8.21 11.26 9.31
CA GLU A 18 9.48 10.55 9.24
C GLU A 18 9.37 9.24 8.46
N LEU A 19 8.19 8.60 8.50
CA LEU A 19 7.93 7.38 7.74
C LEU A 19 7.56 7.70 6.30
N LEU A 20 6.82 8.79 6.07
CA LEU A 20 6.53 9.30 4.74
C LEU A 20 7.83 9.62 3.97
N ASP A 21 8.72 10.40 4.57
CA ASP A 21 9.99 10.81 3.97
C ASP A 21 10.92 9.61 3.68
N ARG A 22 10.86 8.58 4.54
CA ARG A 22 11.71 7.39 4.41
C ARG A 22 11.21 6.38 3.37
N TYR A 23 9.90 6.21 3.24
CA TYR A 23 9.31 5.08 2.51
C TYR A 23 8.50 5.46 1.29
N PHE A 24 8.23 6.75 1.08
CA PHE A 24 7.44 7.26 -0.04
C PHE A 24 8.20 8.33 -0.81
N TYR A 25 7.84 8.49 -2.07
CA TYR A 25 8.20 9.64 -2.90
C TYR A 25 6.92 10.37 -3.29
N ALA A 26 6.93 11.71 -3.18
CA ALA A 26 5.85 12.52 -3.72
C ALA A 26 5.94 12.53 -5.26
N GLN A 27 4.82 12.28 -5.93
CA GLN A 27 4.69 12.31 -7.37
C GLN A 27 3.35 12.97 -7.73
N ASP A 28 3.40 14.17 -8.30
CA ASP A 28 2.24 14.99 -8.61
C ASP A 28 1.32 15.16 -7.38
N ASP A 29 0.12 14.56 -7.39
CA ASP A 29 -0.88 14.61 -6.31
C ASP A 29 -0.87 13.35 -5.40
N ASP A 30 0.07 12.44 -5.64
CA ASP A 30 0.15 11.13 -4.98
C ASP A 30 1.49 10.91 -4.26
N TYR A 31 1.49 9.92 -3.37
CA TYR A 31 2.65 9.33 -2.74
C TYR A 31 2.85 7.90 -3.22
N VAL A 32 4.04 7.61 -3.72
CA VAL A 32 4.40 6.29 -4.24
C VAL A 32 5.35 5.59 -3.29
N LEU A 33 5.03 4.36 -2.91
CA LEU A 33 5.91 3.53 -2.08
C LEU A 33 7.24 3.20 -2.79
N THR A 34 8.32 3.26 -2.02
CA THR A 34 9.63 2.73 -2.39
C THR A 34 9.57 1.25 -2.75
N GLN A 35 10.36 0.83 -3.75
CA GLN A 35 10.40 -0.58 -4.19
C GLN A 35 10.74 -1.55 -3.06
N SER A 36 11.66 -1.17 -2.16
CA SER A 36 12.09 -2.02 -1.04
C SER A 36 10.95 -2.43 -0.12
N VAL A 37 9.98 -1.53 0.12
CA VAL A 37 8.78 -1.85 0.91
C VAL A 37 7.80 -2.68 0.09
N ARG A 38 7.67 -2.42 -1.23
CA ARG A 38 6.79 -3.20 -2.11
C ARG A 38 7.23 -4.66 -2.18
N ASP A 39 8.54 -4.92 -2.22
CA ASP A 39 9.10 -6.26 -2.30
C ASP A 39 8.84 -7.10 -1.05
N MET A 40 8.55 -6.45 0.09
CA MET A 40 8.21 -7.15 1.33
C MET A 40 6.77 -7.67 1.37
N VAL A 41 5.90 -7.24 0.46
CA VAL A 41 4.47 -7.55 0.49
C VAL A 41 4.07 -8.46 -0.65
N ARG A 42 3.59 -9.66 -0.33
CA ARG A 42 3.00 -10.58 -1.30
C ARG A 42 1.49 -10.37 -1.38
N VAL A 43 1.01 -9.84 -2.50
CA VAL A 43 -0.43 -9.70 -2.77
C VAL A 43 -0.93 -10.97 -3.48
N SER A 44 -2.04 -11.53 -3.00
CA SER A 44 -2.72 -12.66 -3.65
C SER A 44 -4.23 -12.46 -3.61
N ASN A 45 -4.93 -12.91 -4.65
CA ASN A 45 -6.38 -12.89 -4.67
C ASN A 45 -6.89 -14.10 -3.87
N HIS A 46 -7.61 -13.82 -2.79
CA HIS A 46 -8.24 -14.84 -1.96
C HIS A 46 -9.70 -14.49 -1.72
N ASN A 47 -10.60 -15.45 -1.98
CA ASN A 47 -12.03 -15.28 -1.71
C ASN A 47 -12.31 -15.66 -0.26
N LEU A 48 -12.59 -14.66 0.57
CA LEU A 48 -12.84 -14.87 2.00
C LEU A 48 -14.15 -15.65 2.26
N ILE A 49 -15.11 -15.64 1.34
CA ILE A 49 -16.39 -16.34 1.51
C ILE A 49 -16.21 -17.86 1.39
N GLU A 50 -15.31 -18.30 0.51
CA GLU A 50 -15.07 -19.72 0.26
C GLU A 50 -14.26 -20.37 1.40
N ALA A 51 -13.46 -19.57 2.11
CA ALA A 51 -12.65 -20.02 3.25
C ALA A 51 -13.50 -20.36 4.50
N ASP A 52 -14.61 -19.66 4.72
CA ASP A 52 -15.51 -19.88 5.88
C ASP A 52 -16.51 -21.02 5.68
N GLN A 53 -16.76 -21.47 4.44
CA GLN A 53 -17.66 -22.60 4.16
C GLN A 53 -17.02 -23.98 4.45
N VAL A 54 -15.76 -23.98 4.93
CA VAL A 54 -15.03 -25.17 5.37
C VAL A 54 -14.56 -24.93 6.82
N SER A 55 -15.51 -24.76 7.73
CA SER A 55 -15.27 -24.78 9.19
C SER A 55 -16.29 -25.67 9.87
#